data_AF-A0A5C9EKW7-F1
#
_entry.id   AF-A0A5C9EKW7-F1
#
_cell.length_a   1.000
_cell.length_b   1.000
_cell.length_c   1.000
_cell.angle_alpha   90.00
_cell.angle_beta   90.00
_cell.angle_gamma   90.00
#
_symmetry.space_group_name_H-M   'P 1'
#
loop_
_entity.id
_entity.type
_entity.pdbx_description
1 polymer ?
#
loop_
_entity_poly.entity_id
_entity_poly.type
_entity_poly.pdbx_seq_one_letter_code
_entity_poly.pdbx_strand_id
1 'polypeptide(L)'
;MSINENRIRNRIKNFSFPRLSGTEFEEKASKLAQEEIKNMGLEPQLQQFQFSTFYSRVYPKITFPLTFWLVLSFYLRFEPLFLLLNLLIISIIFLPFFILTRKPETIRFGKVLESKNVYVRIENKADQNDLKLKDREITNVFFIAH
;
A
#
# COMPACT_ATOMS: atom_id res chain seq x y z
N MET A 1 31.63 8.06 -9.35
CA MET A 1 30.51 8.95 -8.95
C MET A 1 30.53 9.03 -7.42
N SER A 2 30.97 10.13 -6.81
CA SER A 2 31.03 10.22 -5.34
C SER A 2 29.64 10.52 -4.78
N ILE A 3 29.16 9.64 -3.91
CA ILE A 3 27.89 9.82 -3.22
C ILE A 3 28.12 10.86 -2.12
N ASN A 4 27.48 12.03 -2.25
CA ASN A 4 27.55 13.08 -1.24
C ASN A 4 26.58 12.78 -0.08
N GLU A 5 27.12 12.37 1.06
CA GLU A 5 26.36 12.00 2.25
C GLU A 5 25.47 13.14 2.77
N ASN A 6 25.98 14.37 2.81
CA ASN A 6 25.22 15.55 3.25
C ASN A 6 23.99 15.79 2.37
N ARG A 7 24.12 15.58 1.05
CA ARG A 7 23.00 15.67 0.12
C ARG A 7 21.93 14.62 0.40
N ILE A 8 22.33 13.38 0.67
CA ILE A 8 21.39 12.29 1.01
C ILE A 8 20.69 12.58 2.34
N ARG A 9 21.45 12.96 3.38
CA ARG A 9 20.92 13.27 4.70
C ARG A 9 19.90 14.41 4.65
N ASN A 10 20.18 15.47 3.90
CA ASN A 10 19.24 16.58 3.73
C ASN A 10 17.95 16.14 3.00
N ARG A 11 18.07 15.30 1.95
CA ARG A 11 16.90 14.75 1.26
C ARG A 11 16.06 13.87 2.17
N ILE A 12 16.67 12.95 2.92
CA ILE A 12 15.96 12.11 3.88
C ILE A 12 15.22 12.98 4.91
N LYS A 13 15.89 14.01 5.45
CA LYS A 13 15.28 14.94 6.41
C LYS A 13 14.05 15.64 5.83
N ASN A 14 14.11 16.07 4.57
CA ASN A 14 12.98 16.73 3.91
C ASN A 14 11.77 15.80 3.72
N PHE A 15 11.99 14.49 3.58
CA PHE A 15 10.94 13.47 3.49
C PHE A 15 10.55 12.86 4.84
N SER A 16 11.17 13.28 5.95
CA SER A 16 10.97 12.71 7.28
C SER A 16 9.77 13.34 7.99
N PHE A 17 8.57 12.99 7.54
CA PHE A 17 7.31 13.36 8.20
C PHE A 17 6.27 12.22 8.01
N PRO A 18 5.17 12.19 8.80
CA PRO A 18 4.09 11.22 8.60
C PRO A 18 3.47 11.41 7.22
N ARG A 19 3.38 10.36 6.41
CA ARG A 19 2.98 10.45 4.98
C ARG A 19 1.75 9.62 4.62
N LEU A 20 0.96 9.25 5.63
CA LEU A 20 -0.18 8.34 5.50
C LEU A 20 -1.00 8.58 4.22
N SER A 21 -1.20 7.52 3.45
CA SER A 21 -1.92 7.56 2.19
C SER A 21 -3.33 8.14 2.34
N GLY A 22 -3.74 8.94 1.37
CA GLY A 22 -4.99 9.69 1.34
C GLY A 22 -5.04 10.91 2.25
N THR A 23 -3.90 11.46 2.65
CA THR A 23 -3.82 12.68 3.48
C THR A 23 -3.07 13.81 2.77
N GLU A 24 -3.22 15.04 3.29
CA GLU A 24 -2.50 16.22 2.80
C GLU A 24 -0.97 16.04 2.85
N PHE A 25 -0.46 15.21 3.77
CA PHE A 25 0.96 14.92 3.85
C PHE A 25 1.44 14.01 2.73
N GLU A 26 0.62 13.06 2.25
CA GLU A 26 0.94 12.31 1.04
C GLU A 26 1.03 13.26 -0.16
N GLU A 27 0.10 14.21 -0.28
CA GLU A 27 0.13 15.21 -1.34
C GLU A 27 1.41 16.06 -1.27
N LYS A 28 1.80 16.51 -0.07
CA LYS A 28 3.05 17.23 0.16
C LYS A 28 4.27 16.39 -0.26
N ALA A 29 4.32 15.12 0.13
CA ALA A 29 5.41 14.23 -0.25
C ALA A 29 5.48 14.00 -1.77
N SER A 30 4.32 13.86 -2.42
CA SER A 30 4.23 13.74 -3.88
C SER A 30 4.73 15.00 -4.60
N LYS A 31 4.42 16.20 -4.09
CA LYS A 31 4.94 17.47 -4.62
C LYS A 31 6.47 17.55 -4.49
N LEU A 32 7.00 17.25 -3.31
CA LEU A 32 8.46 17.20 -3.07
C LEU A 32 9.17 16.21 -3.98
N ALA A 33 8.58 15.02 -4.21
CA ALA A 33 9.15 14.02 -5.11
C ALA A 33 9.18 14.51 -6.56
N GLN A 34 8.10 15.13 -7.04
CA GLN A 34 8.05 15.70 -8.39
C GLN A 34 9.11 16.80 -8.58
N GLU A 35 9.29 17.68 -7.58
CA GLU A 35 10.32 18.73 -7.62
C GLU A 35 11.72 18.15 -7.65
N GLU A 36 12.04 17.17 -6.80
CA GLU A 36 13.35 16.51 -6.82
C GLU A 36 13.64 15.79 -8.13
N ILE A 37 12.64 15.13 -8.72
CA ILE A 37 12.77 14.48 -10.03
C ILE A 37 13.06 15.52 -11.13
N LYS A 38 12.30 16.64 -11.15
CA LYS A 38 12.54 17.74 -12.09
C LYS A 38 13.92 18.36 -11.91
N ASN A 39 14.38 18.53 -10.67
CA ASN A 39 15.72 19.03 -10.36
C ASN A 39 16.84 18.09 -10.83
N MET A 40 16.54 16.80 -11.07
CA MET A 40 17.46 15.84 -11.68
C MET A 40 17.40 15.85 -13.23
N GLY A 41 16.60 16.74 -13.83
CA GLY A 41 16.43 16.82 -15.29
C GLY A 41 15.56 15.69 -15.86
N LEU A 42 14.73 15.06 -15.03
CA LEU A 42 13.84 13.97 -15.40
C LEU A 42 12.38 14.45 -15.39
N GLU A 43 11.53 13.78 -16.16
CA GLU A 43 10.09 14.06 -16.19
C GLU A 43 9.34 13.16 -15.20
N PRO A 44 8.71 13.72 -14.14
CA PRO A 44 7.92 12.92 -13.22
C PRO A 44 6.57 12.54 -13.85
N GLN A 45 6.16 11.30 -13.64
CA GLN A 45 4.84 10.79 -13.99
C GLN A 45 4.03 10.47 -12.73
N LEU A 46 2.72 10.64 -12.82
CA LEU A 46 1.78 10.39 -11.73
C LEU A 46 0.83 9.26 -12.11
N GLN A 47 0.64 8.33 -11.18
CA GLN A 47 -0.39 7.29 -11.27
C GLN A 47 -1.36 7.49 -10.13
N GLN A 48 -2.57 7.95 -10.43
CA GLN A 48 -3.64 8.11 -9.46
C GLN A 48 -4.37 6.79 -9.24
N PHE A 49 -4.74 6.51 -8.01
CA PHE A 49 -5.58 5.38 -7.65
C PHE A 49 -6.45 5.70 -6.44
N GLN A 50 -7.49 4.90 -6.25
CA GLN A 50 -8.39 5.00 -5.11
C GLN A 50 -8.35 3.71 -4.30
N PHE A 51 -8.45 3.83 -2.98
CA PHE A 51 -8.49 2.68 -2.08
C PHE A 51 -9.47 2.94 -0.93
N SER A 52 -10.08 1.86 -0.42
CA SER A 52 -10.92 1.96 0.77
C SER A 52 -10.11 1.73 2.05
N THR A 53 -10.41 2.54 3.06
CA THR A 53 -9.89 2.36 4.43
C THR A 53 -10.54 1.18 5.18
N PHE A 54 -11.53 0.52 4.60
CA PHE A 54 -12.23 -0.61 5.21
C PHE A 54 -11.28 -1.74 5.61
N TYR A 55 -10.43 -2.18 4.68
CA TYR A 55 -9.49 -3.28 4.92
C TYR A 55 -8.48 -2.94 6.03
N SER A 56 -7.99 -1.70 6.08
CA SER A 56 -6.96 -1.31 7.04
C SER A 56 -7.51 -0.88 8.41
N ARG A 57 -8.74 -0.37 8.48
CA ARG A 57 -9.29 0.21 9.73
C ARG A 57 -10.47 -0.53 10.30
N VAL A 58 -11.37 -1.05 9.47
CA VAL A 58 -12.64 -1.65 9.93
C VAL A 58 -12.49 -3.15 10.07
N TYR A 59 -11.89 -3.81 9.07
CA TYR A 59 -11.72 -5.26 9.09
C TYR A 59 -10.96 -5.75 10.34
N PRO A 60 -9.82 -5.18 10.77
CA PRO A 60 -9.12 -5.62 11.97
C PRO A 60 -9.95 -5.45 13.25
N LYS A 61 -10.79 -4.41 13.32
CA LYS A 61 -11.67 -4.16 14.49
C LYS A 61 -12.76 -5.21 14.63
N ILE A 62 -13.09 -5.93 13.56
CA ILE A 62 -14.08 -7.03 13.57
C ILE A 62 -13.36 -8.37 13.74
N THR A 63 -12.30 -8.61 12.98
CA THR A 63 -11.62 -9.91 12.98
C THR A 63 -10.86 -10.18 14.26
N PHE A 64 -10.25 -9.16 14.87
CA PHE A 64 -9.52 -9.31 16.13
C PHE A 64 -10.42 -9.80 17.28
N PRO A 65 -11.54 -9.15 17.62
CA PRO A 65 -12.41 -9.64 18.70
C PRO A 65 -13.05 -10.98 18.37
N LEU A 66 -13.42 -11.27 17.11
CA LEU A 66 -13.94 -12.58 16.72
C LEU A 66 -12.91 -13.69 16.93
N THR A 67 -11.65 -13.45 16.53
CA THR A 67 -10.56 -14.41 16.71
C THR A 67 -10.24 -14.59 18.18
N PHE A 68 -10.17 -13.49 18.94
CA PHE A 68 -9.97 -13.54 20.39
C PHE A 68 -11.07 -14.34 21.09
N TRP A 69 -12.33 -14.08 20.75
CA TRP A 69 -13.48 -14.80 21.29
C TRP A 69 -13.44 -16.29 20.96
N LEU A 70 -13.05 -16.64 19.74
CA LEU A 70 -12.87 -18.03 19.33
C LEU A 70 -11.81 -18.73 20.19
N VAL A 71 -10.62 -18.12 20.32
CA VAL A 71 -9.52 -18.65 21.13
C VAL A 71 -9.94 -18.78 22.60
N LEU A 72 -10.61 -17.77 23.15
CA LEU A 72 -11.13 -17.79 24.52
C LEU A 72 -12.14 -18.92 24.73
N SER A 73 -13.04 -19.14 23.77
CA SER A 73 -14.04 -20.21 23.85
C SER A 73 -13.39 -21.59 23.89
N PHE A 74 -12.34 -21.81 23.10
CA PHE A 74 -11.56 -23.05 23.15
C PHE A 74 -10.78 -23.19 24.47
N TYR A 75 -10.21 -22.09 24.97
CA TYR A 75 -9.47 -22.09 26.23
C TYR A 75 -10.34 -22.46 27.43
N LEU A 76 -11.56 -21.92 27.50
CA LEU A 76 -12.51 -22.17 28.60
C LEU A 76 -13.18 -23.56 28.55
N ARG A 77 -12.95 -24.34 27.47
CA ARG A 77 -13.49 -25.69 27.30
C ARG A 77 -15.01 -25.78 27.48
N PHE A 78 -15.74 -24.90 26.81
CA PHE A 78 -17.20 -24.97 26.79
C PHE A 78 -17.71 -26.28 26.17
N GLU A 79 -18.98 -26.59 26.43
CA GLU A 79 -19.68 -27.74 25.88
C GLU A 79 -19.60 -27.78 24.34
N PRO A 80 -19.51 -28.97 23.71
CA PRO A 80 -19.35 -29.11 22.26
C PRO A 80 -20.44 -28.42 21.44
N LEU A 81 -21.70 -28.45 21.90
CA LEU A 81 -22.82 -27.77 21.23
C LEU A 81 -22.63 -26.25 21.20
N PHE A 82 -22.12 -25.67 22.28
CA PHE A 82 -21.84 -24.24 22.37
C PHE A 82 -20.69 -23.84 21.44
N LEU A 83 -19.64 -24.67 21.37
CA LEU A 83 -18.51 -24.45 20.46
C LEU A 83 -18.96 -24.52 18.99
N LEU A 84 -19.79 -25.50 18.63
CA LEU A 84 -20.32 -25.65 17.27
C LEU A 84 -21.18 -24.45 16.86
N LEU A 85 -22.06 -23.98 17.75
CA LEU A 85 -22.88 -22.79 17.50
C LEU A 85 -22.01 -21.54 17.32
N ASN A 86 -20.98 -21.35 18.15
CA ASN A 86 -20.04 -20.24 18.03
C ASN A 86 -19.29 -20.27 16.70
N LEU A 87 -18.75 -21.44 16.30
CA LEU A 87 -18.06 -21.60 15.03
C LEU A 87 -18.97 -21.26 13.84
N LEU A 88 -20.23 -21.67 13.89
CA LEU A 88 -21.21 -21.37 12.86
C LEU A 88 -21.49 -19.87 12.75
N ILE A 89 -21.72 -19.18 13.88
CA ILE A 89 -21.95 -17.73 13.92
C ILE A 89 -20.73 -16.98 13.41
N ILE A 90 -19.53 -17.31 13.91
CA ILE A 90 -18.28 -16.67 13.50
C ILE A 90 -18.05 -16.89 12.00
N SER A 91 -18.30 -18.09 11.48
CA SER A 91 -18.16 -18.38 10.06
C SER A 91 -19.12 -17.54 9.21
N ILE A 92 -20.40 -17.44 9.59
CA ILE A 92 -21.39 -16.61 8.87
C ILE A 92 -20.95 -15.14 8.80
N ILE A 93 -20.37 -14.61 9.87
CA ILE A 93 -19.90 -13.22 9.91
C ILE A 93 -18.59 -13.08 9.13
N PHE A 94 -17.65 -14.00 9.31
CA PHE A 94 -16.29 -13.90 8.79
C PHE A 94 -16.21 -14.20 7.28
N LEU A 95 -16.96 -15.17 6.76
CA LEU A 95 -16.87 -15.60 5.37
C LEU A 95 -17.14 -14.45 4.37
N PRO A 96 -18.22 -13.64 4.53
CA PRO A 96 -18.47 -12.50 3.65
C PRO A 96 -17.35 -11.48 3.68
N PHE A 97 -16.84 -11.15 4.88
CA PHE A 97 -15.72 -10.23 5.02
C PHE A 97 -14.46 -10.80 4.37
N PHE A 98 -14.14 -12.08 4.60
CA PHE A 98 -12.98 -12.73 4.00
C PHE A 98 -13.03 -12.68 2.46
N ILE A 99 -14.19 -13.03 1.86
CA ILE A 99 -14.40 -12.97 0.41
C ILE A 99 -14.21 -11.54 -0.10
N LEU A 100 -14.81 -10.56 0.57
CA LEU A 100 -14.69 -9.15 0.20
C LEU A 100 -13.23 -8.68 0.26
N THR A 101 -12.49 -9.11 1.28
CA THR A 101 -11.09 -8.72 1.49
C THR A 101 -10.08 -9.42 0.59
N ARG A 102 -10.48 -10.39 -0.25
CA ARG A 102 -9.56 -11.01 -1.23
C ARG A 102 -9.10 -10.06 -2.34
N LYS A 103 -9.90 -9.01 -2.61
CA LYS A 103 -9.59 -7.97 -3.59
C LYS A 103 -9.81 -6.60 -2.97
N PRO A 104 -8.96 -6.19 -2.01
CA PRO A 104 -9.16 -4.96 -1.26
C PRO A 104 -9.30 -3.71 -2.15
N GLU A 105 -8.65 -3.71 -3.31
CA GLU A 105 -8.73 -2.67 -4.34
C GLU A 105 -10.12 -2.52 -4.97
N THR A 106 -10.96 -3.55 -4.94
CA THR A 106 -12.33 -3.50 -5.46
C THR A 106 -13.36 -3.06 -4.42
N ILE A 107 -12.96 -2.96 -3.16
CA ILE A 107 -13.86 -2.59 -2.06
C ILE A 107 -14.19 -1.11 -2.16
N ARG A 108 -15.44 -0.80 -2.54
CA ARG A 108 -15.98 0.57 -2.52
C ARG A 108 -16.73 0.92 -1.24
N PHE A 109 -16.75 0.00 -0.27
CA PHE A 109 -17.44 0.20 1.00
C PHE A 109 -16.58 0.98 2.00
N GLY A 110 -17.18 1.92 2.74
CA GLY A 110 -16.49 2.77 3.72
C GLY A 110 -15.90 4.06 3.12
N LYS A 111 -14.93 4.67 3.82
CA LYS A 111 -14.25 5.88 3.33
C LYS A 111 -13.24 5.50 2.25
N VAL A 112 -13.52 5.93 1.02
CA VAL A 112 -12.61 5.86 -0.12
C VAL A 112 -11.67 7.06 -0.05
N LEU A 113 -10.38 6.83 -0.25
CA LEU A 113 -9.35 7.83 -0.31
C LEU A 113 -8.67 7.80 -1.67
N GLU A 114 -8.23 8.96 -2.13
CA GLU A 114 -7.43 9.10 -3.34
C GLU A 114 -5.95 9.13 -2.95
N SER A 115 -5.11 8.45 -3.71
CA SER A 115 -3.66 8.39 -3.51
C SER A 115 -2.96 8.34 -4.86
N LYS A 116 -1.65 8.61 -4.86
CA LYS A 116 -0.87 8.72 -6.09
C LYS A 116 0.56 8.24 -5.92
N ASN A 117 1.00 7.46 -6.90
CA ASN A 117 2.41 7.11 -7.05
C ASN A 117 3.11 8.14 -7.94
N VAL A 118 4.35 8.49 -7.57
CA VAL A 118 5.24 9.27 -8.42
C VAL A 118 6.28 8.31 -8.98
N TYR A 119 6.46 8.30 -10.29
CA TYR A 119 7.44 7.44 -10.95
C TYR A 119 8.15 8.16 -12.08
N VAL A 120 9.28 7.61 -12.50
CA VAL A 120 10.04 8.10 -13.64
C VAL A 120 10.29 6.94 -14.58
N ARG A 121 10.12 7.20 -15.87
CA ARG A 121 10.54 6.29 -16.93
C ARG A 121 11.97 6.63 -17.33
N ILE A 122 12.90 5.72 -17.07
CA ILE A 122 14.30 5.87 -17.50
C ILE A 122 14.45 5.12 -18.82
N GLU A 123 14.72 5.84 -19.91
CA GLU A 123 15.09 5.23 -21.19
C GLU A 123 16.55 4.80 -21.14
N ASN A 124 16.81 3.52 -21.38
CA ASN A 124 18.17 2.99 -21.35
C ASN A 124 18.87 3.36 -22.68
N LYS A 125 19.81 4.31 -22.64
CA LYS A 125 20.56 4.77 -23.83
C LYS A 125 21.62 3.78 -24.35
N ALA A 126 21.69 2.57 -23.80
CA ALA A 126 22.66 1.55 -24.24
C ALA A 126 22.29 0.88 -25.58
N ASP A 127 21.09 1.10 -26.12
CA ASP A 127 20.48 0.20 -27.10
C ASP A 127 20.37 0.77 -28.52
N GLN A 128 21.17 1.79 -28.89
CA GLN A 128 21.18 2.30 -30.26
C GLN A 128 22.16 1.57 -31.21
N ASN A 129 23.09 0.76 -30.69
CA ASN A 129 24.05 0.02 -31.50
C ASN A 129 23.82 -1.50 -31.57
N ASP A 130 23.01 -2.09 -30.68
CA ASP A 130 22.71 -3.54 -30.69
C ASP A 130 21.26 -3.81 -31.12
N LEU A 131 20.99 -3.52 -32.39
CA LEU A 131 19.81 -4.03 -33.09
C LEU A 131 19.92 -5.55 -33.26
N LYS A 132 19.59 -6.32 -32.22
CA LYS A 132 18.92 -7.64 -32.27
C LYS A 132 18.83 -8.28 -30.88
N LEU A 133 17.59 -8.47 -30.43
CA LEU A 133 17.15 -9.50 -29.47
C LEU A 133 17.63 -9.37 -28.01
N LYS A 134 16.83 -8.71 -27.17
CA LYS A 134 15.92 -9.34 -26.18
C LYS A 134 15.46 -8.29 -25.16
N ASP A 135 14.16 -8.34 -24.85
CA ASP A 135 13.52 -7.81 -23.65
C ASP A 135 13.95 -6.40 -23.20
N ARG A 136 13.17 -5.41 -23.65
CA ARG A 136 13.18 -4.05 -23.12
C ARG A 136 12.93 -4.08 -21.61
N GLU A 137 13.98 -4.13 -20.79
CA GLU A 137 13.87 -3.95 -19.34
C GLU A 137 13.53 -2.50 -19.05
N ILE A 138 12.23 -2.19 -19.03
CA ILE A 138 11.69 -0.93 -18.53
C ILE A 138 11.88 -0.94 -17.02
N THR A 139 12.90 -0.23 -16.53
CA THR A 139 13.08 -0.04 -15.08
C THR A 139 12.18 1.12 -14.63
N ASN A 140 10.97 0.79 -14.19
CA ASN A 140 10.09 1.75 -13.52
C ASN A 140 10.61 1.97 -12.09
N VAL A 141 11.17 3.15 -11.82
CA VAL A 141 11.55 3.53 -10.46
C VAL A 141 10.32 4.12 -9.77
N PHE A 142 9.69 3.34 -8.91
CA PHE A 142 8.54 3.78 -8.11
C PHE A 142 9.02 4.50 -6.85
N PHE A 143 8.63 5.77 -6.71
CA PHE A 143 8.73 6.47 -5.44
C PHE A 143 7.36 6.36 -4.76
N ILE A 144 7.21 5.34 -3.91
CA ILE A 144 5.97 5.13 -3.18
C ILE A 144 5.88 6.17 -2.07
N ALA A 145 4.88 7.04 -2.16
CA ALA A 145 4.45 7.87 -1.05
C ALA A 145 3.49 7.02 -0.19
N HIS A 146 3.97 6.49 0.92
CA HIS A 146 3.17 5.69 1.86
C HIS A 146 2.54 6.55 2.95
#